data_AF-A0A923MC49-F1
#
_entry.id   AF-A0A923MC49-F1
#
_cell.length_a   1.000
_cell.length_b   1.000
_cell.length_c   1.000
_cell.angle_alpha   90.00
_cell.angle_beta   90.00
_cell.angle_gamma   90.00
#
_symmetry.space_group_name_H-M   'P 1'
#
loop_
_entity.id
_entity.type
_entity.pdbx_description
1 polymer ?
#
loop_
_entity_poly.entity_id
_entity_poly.type
_entity_poly.pdbx_seq_one_letter_code
_entity_poly.pdbx_strand_id
1 'polypeptide(L)'
;MSRKVNVFAGATIPQPLVEELPQDAAWDEWSKAVEDQEHKYAPTAPQSLPMKLGRDTRYEQTAPATLEELDALEARKAAAAAAVAPAPAKASGLSLDEMIQSFRRENIVCLHQSYWTKMYVLLAQHRKGSARLPPPPLTGKVWDATPVTAKRMSFHAHLEWASMHGCLPDIYAFLKEMPSEAWFRG
;
A
#
# COMPACT_ATOMS: atom_id res chain seq x y z
N MET A 1 59.81 -7.89 -7.07
CA MET A 1 59.51 -8.77 -8.21
C MET A 1 58.00 -8.92 -8.31
N SER A 2 57.38 -8.17 -9.23
CA SER A 2 55.95 -8.25 -9.54
C SER A 2 55.71 -9.35 -10.56
N ARG A 3 54.66 -10.17 -10.36
CA ARG A 3 53.79 -10.64 -11.44
C ARG A 3 52.39 -10.95 -10.92
N LYS A 4 51.43 -10.42 -11.66
CA LYS A 4 49.97 -10.47 -11.48
C LYS A 4 49.40 -11.78 -12.06
N VAL A 5 48.36 -12.28 -11.38
CA VAL A 5 47.06 -12.77 -11.89
C VAL A 5 47.00 -14.00 -12.82
N ASN A 6 46.22 -15.01 -12.41
CA ASN A 6 45.19 -15.67 -13.23
C ASN A 6 44.17 -16.34 -12.29
N VAL A 7 43.00 -15.73 -12.05
CA VAL A 7 41.73 -15.84 -12.80
C VAL A 7 41.09 -17.22 -12.62
N PHE A 8 40.04 -17.20 -11.80
CA PHE A 8 38.94 -18.16 -11.66
C PHE A 8 39.00 -19.39 -12.57
N ALA A 9 39.17 -20.54 -11.92
CA ALA A 9 38.92 -21.85 -12.50
C ALA A 9 37.44 -21.98 -12.91
N GLY A 10 37.18 -21.79 -14.21
CA GLY A 10 36.41 -22.71 -15.04
C GLY A 10 35.08 -23.26 -14.52
N ALA A 11 34.19 -22.44 -13.94
CA ALA A 11 32.77 -22.80 -13.87
C ALA A 11 32.16 -22.56 -15.26
N THR A 12 32.29 -23.54 -16.16
CA THR A 12 31.52 -23.61 -17.40
C THR A 12 30.04 -23.64 -17.01
N ILE A 13 29.34 -22.54 -17.24
CA ILE A 13 27.87 -22.51 -17.19
C ILE A 13 27.39 -23.51 -18.25
N PRO A 14 26.64 -24.56 -17.90
CA PRO A 14 26.10 -25.46 -18.91
C PRO A 14 25.22 -24.61 -19.83
N GLN A 15 25.59 -24.53 -21.11
CA GLN A 15 24.70 -23.95 -22.11
C GLN A 15 23.43 -24.79 -22.10
N PRO A 16 22.25 -24.20 -21.82
CA PRO A 16 21.03 -24.94 -22.04
C PRO A 16 21.00 -25.31 -23.52
N LEU A 17 20.83 -26.59 -23.80
CA LEU A 17 20.51 -27.06 -25.14
C LEU A 17 19.17 -26.43 -25.50
N VAL A 18 19.19 -25.27 -26.15
CA VAL A 18 18.00 -24.62 -26.68
C VAL A 18 17.65 -25.36 -27.95
N GLU A 19 16.81 -26.37 -27.80
CA GLU A 19 16.16 -27.02 -28.93
C GLU A 19 15.10 -26.03 -29.45
N GLU A 20 15.42 -25.36 -30.57
CA GLU A 20 14.49 -24.47 -31.25
C GLU A 20 13.35 -25.30 -31.84
N LEU A 21 12.32 -25.54 -31.04
CA LEU A 21 11.06 -26.09 -31.53
C LEU A 21 10.48 -25.12 -32.56
N PRO A 22 9.84 -25.63 -33.62
CA PRO A 22 9.16 -24.79 -34.59
C PRO A 22 8.18 -23.87 -33.86
N GLN A 23 8.14 -22.60 -34.26
CA GLN A 23 7.40 -21.53 -33.59
C GLN A 23 5.90 -21.85 -33.39
N ASP A 24 5.36 -22.76 -34.19
CA ASP A 24 3.98 -23.21 -34.15
C ASP A 24 3.71 -24.31 -33.11
N ALA A 25 4.74 -25.02 -32.62
CA ALA A 25 4.58 -26.13 -31.66
C ALA A 25 4.03 -25.67 -30.30
N ALA A 26 4.41 -24.46 -29.86
CA ALA A 26 3.90 -23.88 -28.62
C ALA A 26 2.40 -23.52 -28.73
N TRP A 27 1.94 -23.14 -29.93
CA TRP A 27 0.54 -22.85 -30.19
C TRP A 27 -0.31 -24.13 -30.28
N ASP A 28 0.25 -25.21 -30.82
CA ASP A 28 -0.40 -26.51 -30.85
C ASP A 28 -0.58 -27.08 -29.43
N GLU A 29 0.46 -27.02 -28.59
CA GLU A 29 0.36 -27.45 -27.19
C GLU A 29 -0.66 -26.63 -26.40
N TRP A 30 -0.67 -25.30 -26.60
CA TRP A 30 -1.64 -24.44 -25.95
C TRP A 30 -3.07 -24.74 -26.42
N SER A 31 -3.29 -24.91 -27.73
CA SER A 31 -4.63 -25.21 -28.28
C SER A 31 -5.17 -26.53 -27.74
N LYS A 32 -4.30 -27.55 -27.65
CA LYS A 32 -4.65 -28.84 -27.06
C LYS A 32 -5.03 -28.72 -25.58
N ALA A 33 -4.29 -27.91 -24.82
CA ALA A 33 -4.60 -27.66 -23.41
C ALA A 33 -5.95 -26.93 -23.22
N VAL A 34 -6.30 -26.01 -24.12
CA VAL A 34 -7.60 -25.34 -24.13
C VAL A 34 -8.73 -26.32 -24.44
N GLU A 35 -8.55 -27.17 -25.45
CA GLU A 35 -9.55 -28.18 -25.84
C GLU A 35 -9.80 -29.18 -24.71
N ASP A 36 -8.74 -29.67 -24.05
CA ASP A 36 -8.83 -30.52 -22.85
C ASP A 36 -9.53 -29.82 -21.67
N GLN A 37 -9.38 -28.50 -21.56
CA GLN A 37 -10.06 -27.70 -20.55
C GLN A 37 -11.54 -27.52 -20.88
N GLU A 38 -11.89 -27.21 -22.12
CA GLU A 38 -13.29 -27.04 -22.54
C GLU A 38 -14.07 -28.35 -22.45
N HIS A 39 -13.46 -29.50 -22.77
CA HIS A 39 -14.08 -30.82 -22.64
C HIS A 39 -14.47 -31.20 -21.20
N LYS A 40 -13.84 -30.61 -20.17
CA LYS A 40 -14.16 -30.91 -18.76
C LYS A 40 -15.45 -30.27 -18.29
N TYR A 41 -15.95 -29.26 -18.99
CA TYR A 41 -17.18 -28.58 -18.62
C TYR A 41 -18.33 -29.11 -19.49
N ALA A 42 -19.38 -29.64 -18.85
CA ALA A 42 -20.63 -29.91 -19.54
C ALA A 42 -21.12 -28.59 -20.18
N PRO A 43 -21.76 -28.60 -21.36
CA PRO A 43 -22.29 -27.39 -21.99
C PRO A 43 -23.27 -26.72 -21.01
N THR A 44 -22.78 -25.68 -20.34
CA THR A 44 -23.57 -24.82 -19.47
C THR A 44 -24.43 -23.97 -20.39
N ALA A 45 -25.56 -24.53 -20.81
CA ALA A 45 -26.62 -23.72 -21.40
C ALA A 45 -26.93 -22.59 -20.41
N PRO A 46 -26.79 -21.31 -20.81
CA PRO A 46 -27.06 -20.21 -19.90
C PRO A 46 -28.50 -20.32 -19.43
N GLN A 47 -28.68 -20.64 -18.15
CA GLN A 47 -30.00 -20.73 -17.56
C GLN A 47 -30.54 -19.30 -17.47
N SER A 48 -31.36 -18.92 -18.45
CA SER A 48 -32.03 -17.61 -18.46
C SER A 48 -33.13 -17.61 -17.40
N LEU A 49 -32.75 -17.40 -16.14
CA LEU A 49 -33.70 -17.04 -15.10
C LEU A 49 -34.22 -15.64 -15.42
N PRO A 50 -35.54 -15.41 -15.47
CA PRO A 50 -36.07 -14.06 -15.60
C PRO A 50 -35.66 -13.28 -14.35
N MET A 51 -34.59 -12.49 -14.46
CA MET A 51 -34.24 -11.52 -13.44
C MET A 51 -35.39 -10.52 -13.36
N LYS A 52 -36.19 -10.60 -12.29
CA LYS A 52 -36.99 -9.48 -11.86
C LYS A 52 -36.02 -8.40 -11.39
N LEU A 53 -35.56 -7.54 -12.30
CA LEU A 53 -34.94 -6.28 -11.93
C LEU A 53 -36.03 -5.51 -11.17
N GLY A 54 -35.96 -5.53 -9.84
CA GLY A 54 -36.52 -4.44 -9.07
C GLY A 54 -35.97 -3.14 -9.64
N ARG A 55 -36.80 -2.09 -9.71
CA ARG A 55 -36.39 -0.78 -10.21
C ARG A 55 -35.27 -0.25 -9.31
N ASP A 56 -34.03 -0.53 -9.68
CA ASP A 56 -32.86 -0.09 -8.95
C ASP A 56 -32.61 1.37 -9.33
N THR A 57 -33.09 2.29 -8.49
CA THR A 57 -33.02 3.74 -8.71
C THR A 57 -31.58 4.25 -8.81
N ARG A 58 -30.61 3.40 -8.46
CA ARG A 58 -29.17 3.65 -8.58
C ARG A 58 -28.68 3.80 -10.03
N TYR A 59 -29.46 3.35 -11.01
CA TYR A 59 -29.13 3.41 -12.43
C TYR A 59 -30.20 4.11 -13.28
N GLU A 60 -31.00 5.02 -12.68
CA GLU A 60 -31.81 5.92 -13.50
C GLU A 60 -30.91 6.71 -14.46
N GLN A 61 -31.45 6.97 -15.65
CA GLN A 61 -30.74 7.57 -16.77
C GLN A 61 -30.09 8.88 -16.31
N THR A 62 -28.76 8.87 -16.19
CA THR A 62 -27.99 10.05 -15.79
C THR A 62 -28.10 11.07 -16.92
N ALA A 63 -29.03 12.02 -16.79
CA ALA A 63 -29.04 13.19 -17.63
C ALA A 63 -27.72 13.95 -17.42
N PRO A 64 -27.08 14.48 -18.49
CA PRO A 64 -25.89 15.29 -18.32
C PRO A 64 -26.25 16.53 -17.49
N ALA A 65 -25.51 16.74 -16.40
CA ALA A 65 -25.68 17.92 -15.57
C ALA A 65 -25.44 19.19 -16.41
N THR A 66 -26.32 20.16 -16.25
CA THR A 66 -26.16 21.49 -16.83
C THR A 66 -25.03 22.25 -16.11
N LEU A 67 -24.48 23.28 -16.76
CA LEU A 67 -23.43 24.11 -16.17
C LEU A 67 -23.86 24.77 -14.85
N GLU A 68 -25.13 25.19 -14.75
CA GLU A 68 -25.69 25.77 -13.52
C GLU A 68 -25.78 24.74 -12.38
N GLU A 69 -26.07 23.46 -12.70
CA GLU A 69 -26.08 22.37 -11.73
C GLU A 69 -24.66 22.00 -11.27
N LEU A 70 -23.67 22.11 -12.15
CA LEU A 70 -22.25 21.93 -11.79
C LEU A 70 -21.79 23.03 -10.85
N ASP A 71 -22.11 24.30 -11.13
CA ASP A 71 -21.77 25.43 -10.25
C ASP A 71 -22.46 25.29 -8.87
N ALA A 72 -23.73 24.85 -8.85
CA ALA A 72 -24.45 24.59 -7.61
C ALA A 72 -23.87 23.38 -6.83
N LEU A 73 -23.42 22.35 -7.53
CA LEU A 73 -22.70 21.21 -6.95
C LEU A 73 -21.34 21.62 -6.39
N GLU A 74 -20.60 22.48 -7.10
CA GLU A 74 -19.32 23.01 -6.63
C GLU A 74 -19.51 23.92 -5.42
N ALA A 75 -20.53 24.78 -5.42
CA ALA A 75 -20.90 25.58 -4.26
C ALA A 75 -21.31 24.70 -3.06
N ARG A 76 -22.09 23.65 -3.29
CA ARG A 76 -22.45 22.66 -2.25
C ARG A 76 -21.25 21.86 -1.77
N LYS A 77 -20.34 21.48 -2.65
CA LYS A 77 -19.11 20.76 -2.31
C LYS A 77 -18.14 21.67 -1.55
N ALA A 78 -18.06 22.95 -1.90
CA ALA A 78 -17.30 23.95 -1.16
C ALA A 78 -17.91 24.20 0.23
N ALA A 79 -19.24 24.29 0.33
CA ALA A 79 -19.93 24.40 1.61
C ALA A 79 -19.80 23.12 2.46
N ALA A 80 -19.86 21.94 1.84
CA ALA A 80 -19.65 20.66 2.50
C ALA A 80 -18.18 20.45 2.89
N ALA A 81 -17.22 20.92 2.10
CA ALA A 81 -15.80 20.94 2.48
C ALA A 81 -15.53 21.93 3.62
N ALA A 82 -16.29 23.02 3.70
CA ALA A 82 -16.25 23.93 4.84
C ALA A 82 -16.91 23.33 6.10
N ALA A 83 -17.96 22.50 5.95
CA ALA A 83 -18.65 21.81 7.05
C ALA A 83 -17.93 20.52 7.50
N VAL A 84 -17.23 19.85 6.59
CA VAL A 84 -16.27 18.76 6.83
C VAL A 84 -14.85 19.35 6.82
N ALA A 85 -14.69 20.53 7.41
CA ALA A 85 -13.38 20.87 7.93
C ALA A 85 -13.11 19.88 9.07
N PRO A 86 -12.07 19.03 9.02
CA PRO A 86 -11.61 18.36 10.22
C PRO A 86 -11.40 19.45 11.27
N ALA A 87 -11.95 19.22 12.47
CA ALA A 87 -11.85 20.15 13.60
C ALA A 87 -10.46 20.81 13.63
N PRO A 88 -10.37 22.13 13.87
CA PRO A 88 -9.15 22.86 13.67
C PRO A 88 -8.05 22.26 14.55
N ALA A 89 -7.10 21.58 13.93
CA ALA A 89 -5.77 21.38 14.48
C ALA A 89 -5.06 22.74 14.51
N LYS A 90 -5.58 23.68 15.30
CA LYS A 90 -4.91 24.93 15.62
C LYS A 90 -4.15 24.71 16.92
N ALA A 91 -2.87 24.38 16.78
CA ALA A 91 -1.76 25.16 17.36
C ALA A 91 -0.43 24.41 17.17
N SER A 92 0.56 25.14 16.64
CA SER A 92 2.01 24.88 16.73
C SER A 92 2.58 23.62 16.06
N GLY A 93 2.84 23.75 14.75
CA GLY A 93 4.22 23.59 14.26
C GLY A 93 4.51 22.41 13.33
N LEU A 94 3.76 21.31 13.38
CA LEU A 94 3.99 20.14 12.51
C LEU A 94 2.69 19.49 12.10
N SER A 95 2.35 19.60 10.82
CA SER A 95 1.26 18.83 10.24
C SER A 95 1.68 17.37 10.04
N LEU A 96 0.76 16.43 10.26
CA LEU A 96 0.93 15.02 9.91
C LEU A 96 1.37 14.87 8.44
N ASP A 97 0.76 15.65 7.54
CA ASP A 97 1.09 15.63 6.11
C ASP A 97 2.53 16.09 5.84
N GLU A 98 3.01 17.11 6.55
CA GLU A 98 4.40 17.58 6.40
C GLU A 98 5.39 16.51 6.82
N MET A 99 5.11 15.80 7.92
CA MET A 99 5.94 14.70 8.40
C MET A 99 5.93 13.51 7.43
N ILE A 100 4.77 13.16 6.88
CA ILE A 100 4.69 12.09 5.87
C ILE A 100 5.42 12.51 4.60
N GLN A 101 5.31 13.78 4.19
CA GLN A 101 6.02 14.29 3.02
C GLN A 101 7.53 14.30 3.22
N SER A 102 8.05 14.66 4.39
CA SER A 102 9.48 14.58 4.66
C SER A 102 9.99 13.14 4.56
N PHE A 103 9.27 12.17 5.14
CA PHE A 103 9.64 10.76 5.01
C PHE A 103 9.61 10.26 3.57
N ARG A 104 8.64 10.71 2.77
CA ARG A 104 8.59 10.38 1.33
C ARG A 104 9.78 10.98 0.56
N ARG A 105 10.12 12.25 0.81
CA ARG A 105 11.28 12.92 0.17
C ARG A 105 12.59 12.21 0.47
N GLU A 106 12.71 11.68 1.69
CA GLU A 106 13.89 10.95 2.14
C GLU A 106 13.86 9.44 1.82
N ASN A 107 12.83 8.95 1.13
CA ASN A 107 12.60 7.52 0.88
C ASN A 107 12.59 6.67 2.16
N ILE A 108 12.18 7.25 3.28
CA ILE A 108 11.99 6.53 4.54
C ILE A 108 10.72 5.69 4.42
N VAL A 109 10.85 4.40 4.73
CA VAL A 109 9.73 3.44 4.72
C VAL A 109 9.13 3.33 6.11
N CYS A 110 9.97 2.99 7.10
CA CYS A 110 9.57 2.83 8.49
C CYS A 110 10.81 2.91 9.41
N LEU A 111 10.58 2.85 10.71
CA LEU A 111 11.66 2.64 11.69
C LEU A 111 12.18 1.20 11.65
N HIS A 112 13.43 1.01 12.05
CA HIS A 112 13.98 -0.29 12.36
C HIS A 112 13.25 -0.90 13.58
N GLN A 113 13.15 -2.22 13.64
CA GLN A 113 12.26 -2.96 14.56
C GLN A 113 12.41 -2.58 16.05
N SER A 114 13.66 -2.38 16.49
CA SER A 114 13.99 -2.00 17.86
C SER A 114 13.43 -0.62 18.24
N TYR A 115 13.53 0.36 17.33
CA TYR A 115 13.04 1.72 17.53
C TYR A 115 11.52 1.81 17.32
N TRP A 116 10.99 1.02 16.39
CA TRP A 116 9.54 0.96 16.17
C TRP A 116 8.81 0.43 17.42
N THR A 117 9.37 -0.60 18.08
CA THR A 117 8.83 -1.08 19.36
C THR A 117 8.84 0.01 20.44
N LYS A 118 9.91 0.81 20.54
CA LYS A 118 9.99 1.94 21.48
C LYS A 118 8.92 3.01 21.19
N MET A 119 8.76 3.37 19.91
CA MET A 119 7.70 4.29 19.48
C MET A 119 6.31 3.77 19.88
N TYR A 120 6.05 2.47 19.70
CA TYR A 120 4.77 1.88 20.08
C TYR A 120 4.50 1.94 21.59
N VAL A 121 5.53 1.74 22.42
CA VAL A 121 5.42 1.91 23.88
C VAL A 121 5.07 3.35 24.24
N LEU A 122 5.67 4.34 23.55
CA LEU A 122 5.30 5.75 23.74
C LEU A 122 3.83 5.98 23.38
N LEU A 123 3.35 5.48 22.24
CA LEU A 123 1.93 5.59 21.86
C LEU A 123 1.00 4.98 22.93
N ALA A 124 1.38 3.83 23.49
CA ALA A 124 0.62 3.17 24.55
C ALA A 124 0.50 4.01 25.82
N GLN A 125 1.50 4.84 26.14
CA GLN A 125 1.45 5.77 27.29
C GLN A 125 0.45 6.91 27.07
N HIS A 126 0.24 7.33 25.82
CA HIS A 126 -0.74 8.35 25.45
C HIS A 126 -2.16 7.80 25.28
N ARG A 127 -2.38 6.51 25.50
CA ARG A 127 -3.70 5.88 25.43
C ARG A 127 -4.61 6.41 26.54
N LYS A 128 -5.66 7.14 26.17
CA LYS A 128 -6.69 7.60 27.11
C LYS A 128 -7.84 6.58 27.18
N GLY A 129 -8.07 6.02 28.36
CA GLY A 129 -9.19 5.11 28.63
C GLY A 129 -9.17 3.85 27.75
N SER A 130 -10.29 3.56 27.08
CA SER A 130 -10.47 2.38 26.23
C SER A 130 -10.06 2.58 24.77
N ALA A 131 -9.43 3.70 24.40
CA ALA A 131 -9.00 3.97 23.03
C ALA A 131 -8.23 2.78 22.44
N ARG A 132 -8.60 2.37 21.23
CA ARG A 132 -7.98 1.23 20.55
C ARG A 132 -6.60 1.68 20.05
N LEU A 133 -5.56 0.91 20.40
CA LEU A 133 -4.21 1.13 19.89
C LEU A 133 -4.10 0.70 18.42
N PRO A 134 -3.15 1.28 17.66
CA PRO A 134 -2.86 0.81 16.32
C PRO A 134 -2.34 -0.64 16.37
N PRO A 135 -2.33 -1.36 15.23
CA PRO A 135 -1.73 -2.69 15.16
C PRO A 135 -0.29 -2.67 15.69
N PRO A 136 0.17 -3.72 16.40
CA PRO A 136 1.53 -3.76 16.94
C PRO A 136 2.57 -3.69 15.81
N PRO A 137 3.78 -3.18 16.11
CA PRO A 137 4.85 -3.11 15.13
C PRO A 137 5.29 -4.50 14.68
N LEU A 138 5.71 -4.59 13.43
CA LEU A 138 6.24 -5.82 12.85
C LEU A 138 7.62 -6.10 13.45
N THR A 139 7.86 -7.33 13.92
CA THR A 139 9.12 -7.73 14.56
C THR A 139 9.65 -9.06 14.00
N GLY A 140 10.96 -9.27 14.12
CA GLY A 140 11.68 -10.46 13.69
C GLY A 140 11.47 -10.80 12.21
N LYS A 141 11.29 -12.10 11.96
CA LYS A 141 11.08 -12.66 10.61
C LYS A 141 9.85 -12.08 9.90
N VAL A 142 8.82 -11.68 10.65
CA VAL A 142 7.62 -11.09 10.06
C VAL A 142 7.95 -9.75 9.42
N TRP A 143 8.80 -8.94 10.07
CA TRP A 143 9.27 -7.69 9.49
C TRP A 143 10.10 -7.95 8.23
N ASP A 144 10.99 -8.94 8.22
CA ASP A 144 11.79 -9.25 7.03
C ASP A 144 10.93 -9.73 5.85
N ALA A 145 9.91 -10.54 6.11
CA ALA A 145 9.00 -11.08 5.10
C ALA A 145 7.94 -10.08 4.60
N THR A 146 7.70 -8.99 5.34
CA THR A 146 6.66 -8.02 4.99
C THR A 146 7.14 -7.09 3.86
N PRO A 147 6.35 -6.89 2.79
CA PRO A 147 6.72 -5.99 1.71
C PRO A 147 6.83 -4.54 2.19
N VAL A 148 7.70 -3.77 1.51
CA VAL A 148 8.00 -2.35 1.82
C VAL A 148 6.74 -1.49 1.92
N THR A 149 5.78 -1.71 1.01
CA THR A 149 4.51 -0.98 0.99
C THR A 149 3.69 -1.22 2.26
N ALA A 150 3.60 -2.47 2.73
CA ALA A 150 2.88 -2.80 3.96
C ALA A 150 3.59 -2.21 5.20
N LYS A 151 4.92 -2.26 5.26
CA LYS A 151 5.69 -1.59 6.34
C LYS A 151 5.37 -0.09 6.41
N ARG A 152 5.35 0.58 5.25
CA ARG A 152 5.02 2.01 5.16
C ARG A 152 3.59 2.31 5.62
N MET A 153 2.61 1.50 5.21
CA MET A 153 1.23 1.67 5.64
C MET A 153 1.06 1.46 7.15
N SER A 154 1.69 0.43 7.72
CA SER A 154 1.67 0.21 9.17
C SER A 154 2.29 1.39 9.92
N PHE A 155 3.45 1.90 9.46
CA PHE A 155 4.09 3.05 10.10
C PHE A 155 3.22 4.30 10.02
N HIS A 156 2.60 4.55 8.86
CA HIS A 156 1.67 5.67 8.66
C HIS A 156 0.47 5.60 9.60
N ALA A 157 -0.14 4.42 9.78
CA ALA A 157 -1.27 4.25 10.69
C ALA A 157 -0.92 4.59 12.15
N HIS A 158 0.35 4.41 12.56
CA HIS A 158 0.81 4.82 13.89
C HIS A 158 0.91 6.34 14.02
N LEU A 159 1.40 7.03 12.98
CA LEU A 159 1.48 8.50 12.95
C LEU A 159 0.08 9.13 12.91
N GLU A 160 -0.82 8.55 12.13
CA GLU A 160 -2.22 8.97 12.08
C GLU A 160 -2.88 8.80 13.45
N TRP A 161 -2.67 7.66 14.10
CA TRP A 161 -3.15 7.46 15.47
C TRP A 161 -2.58 8.51 16.43
N ALA A 162 -1.29 8.83 16.33
CA ALA A 162 -0.66 9.85 17.17
C ALA A 162 -1.25 11.25 16.93
N SER A 163 -1.55 11.59 15.67
CA SER A 163 -2.23 12.83 15.29
C SER A 163 -3.64 12.89 15.89
N MET A 164 -4.42 11.82 15.77
CA MET A 164 -5.80 11.75 16.29
C MET A 164 -5.85 11.90 17.82
N HIS A 165 -4.82 11.43 18.53
CA HIS A 165 -4.77 11.46 20.00
C HIS A 165 -3.97 12.64 20.56
N GLY A 166 -3.44 13.51 19.70
CA GLY A 166 -2.70 14.71 20.10
C GLY A 166 -1.31 14.44 20.69
N CYS A 167 -0.71 13.28 20.43
CA CYS A 167 0.66 12.94 20.86
C CYS A 167 1.69 13.00 19.71
N LEU A 168 1.30 13.54 18.55
CA LEU A 168 2.19 13.74 17.40
C LEU A 168 3.46 14.56 17.74
N PRO A 169 3.44 15.62 18.58
CA PRO A 169 4.65 16.37 18.93
C PRO A 169 5.69 15.53 19.68
N ASP A 170 5.25 14.68 20.61
CA ASP A 170 6.14 13.82 21.40
C ASP A 170 6.78 12.74 20.52
N ILE A 171 5.99 12.18 19.61
CA ILE A 171 6.50 11.25 18.60
C ILE A 171 7.48 11.96 17.66
N TYR A 172 7.20 13.19 17.23
CA TYR A 172 8.12 13.94 16.40
C TYR A 172 9.45 14.22 17.08
N ALA A 173 9.42 14.62 18.36
CA ALA A 173 10.62 14.80 19.17
C ALA A 173 11.45 13.51 19.23
N PHE A 174 10.79 12.38 19.50
CA PHE A 174 11.42 11.06 19.48
C PHE A 174 12.05 10.75 18.12
N LEU A 175 11.35 10.98 17.01
CA LEU A 175 11.85 10.71 15.66
C LEU A 175 13.04 11.62 15.29
N LYS A 176 13.05 12.87 15.74
CA LYS A 176 14.13 13.84 15.46
C LYS A 176 15.45 13.47 16.14
N GLU A 177 15.40 12.78 17.27
CA GLU A 177 16.58 12.29 18.00
C GLU A 177 17.17 11.00 17.41
N MET A 178 16.50 10.39 16.43
CA MET A 178 16.93 9.10 15.89
C MET A 178 18.14 9.23 14.96
N PRO A 179 19.14 8.35 15.10
CA PRO A 179 20.28 8.30 14.18
C PRO A 179 19.85 7.74 12.82
N SER A 180 20.66 7.95 11.77
CA SER A 180 20.28 7.55 10.40
C SER A 180 20.05 6.04 10.27
N GLU A 181 20.74 5.22 11.07
CA GLU A 181 20.66 3.76 11.10
C GLU A 181 19.36 3.24 11.71
N ALA A 182 18.63 4.10 12.44
CA ALA A 182 17.32 3.75 12.99
C ALA A 182 16.22 3.70 11.92
N TRP A 183 16.52 4.16 10.69
CA TRP A 183 15.56 4.26 9.60
C TRP A 183 15.76 3.17 8.56
N PHE A 184 14.68 2.51 8.18
CA PHE A 184 14.67 1.61 7.05
C PHE A 184 14.27 2.37 5.78
N ARG A 185 15.14 2.29 4.76
CA ARG A 185 14.94 2.88 3.44
C ARG A 185 14.75 1.74 2.43
N GLY A 186 13.91 1.98 1.43
CA GLY A 186 13.55 1.00 0.40
C GLY A 186 13.97 1.43 -0.99
#